data_AF-A0A6C1QJ56-F1
#
_entry.id   AF-A0A6C1QJ56-F1
#
_cell.length_a   1.000
_cell.length_b   1.000
_cell.length_c   1.000
_cell.angle_alpha   90.00
_cell.angle_beta   90.00
_cell.angle_gamma   90.00
#
_symmetry.space_group_name_H-M   'P 1'
#
loop_
_entity.id
_entity.type
_entity.pdbx_description
1 polymer ?
#
loop_
_entity_poly.entity_id
_entity_poly.type
_entity_poly.pdbx_seq_one_letter_code
_entity_poly.pdbx_strand_id
1 'polypeptide(L)'
;MLQENPDYLKSKKSKKKKVRYKKIVFKITDRQKEALEVLCKRQNTTPVRFLKSVIRKQTSRYRSHPQPVSYVTENQLQLFDLEVEASVNNK
;
A
#
# COMPACT_ATOMS: atom_id res chain seq x y z
N MET A 1 -19.87 18.39 36.01
CA MET A 1 -18.46 18.36 35.56
C MET A 1 -18.26 17.08 34.77
N LEU A 2 -18.31 17.14 33.44
CA LEU A 2 -17.98 16.00 32.59
C LEU A 2 -16.47 15.83 32.61
N GLN A 3 -16.00 14.70 33.15
CA GLN A 3 -14.59 14.37 33.21
C GLN A 3 -14.13 13.97 31.80
N GLU A 4 -13.35 14.83 31.14
CA GLU A 4 -12.76 14.51 29.84
C GLU A 4 -11.76 13.37 30.02
N ASN A 5 -12.12 12.19 29.54
CA ASN A 5 -11.23 11.03 29.52
C ASN A 5 -10.29 11.16 28.30
N PRO A 6 -8.98 11.39 28.48
CA PRO A 6 -8.04 11.69 27.38
C PRO A 6 -7.60 10.47 26.56
N ASP A 7 -8.29 9.33 26.70
CA ASP A 7 -7.82 8.03 26.22
C ASP A 7 -8.02 7.80 24.71
N TYR A 8 -8.73 8.67 23.99
CA TYR A 8 -9.02 8.51 22.56
C TYR A 8 -7.80 8.74 21.63
N LEU A 9 -6.72 9.35 22.12
CA LEU A 9 -5.49 9.61 21.35
C LEU A 9 -4.42 8.53 21.53
N LYS A 10 -4.64 7.55 22.40
CA LYS A 10 -3.65 6.48 22.66
C LYS A 10 -3.77 5.37 21.63
N SER A 11 -3.47 5.70 20.37
CA SER A 11 -3.22 4.73 19.32
C SER A 11 -2.10 3.79 19.78
N LYS A 12 -2.47 2.58 20.23
CA LYS A 12 -1.52 1.50 20.52
C LYS A 12 -0.78 1.22 19.22
N LYS A 13 0.47 1.69 19.10
CA LYS A 13 1.34 1.42 17.96
C LYS A 13 1.42 -0.09 17.77
N SER A 14 0.70 -0.62 16.77
CA SER A 14 0.70 -2.04 16.49
C SER A 14 2.11 -2.43 16.06
N LYS A 15 2.68 -3.44 16.72
CA LYS A 15 4.02 -3.92 16.37
C LYS A 15 3.96 -4.49 14.96
N LYS A 16 4.77 -3.95 14.04
CA LYS A 16 4.86 -4.46 12.67
C LYS A 16 5.19 -5.95 12.72
N LYS A 17 4.39 -6.79 12.06
CA LYS A 17 4.66 -8.23 11.96
C LYS A 17 6.00 -8.42 11.24
N LYS A 18 6.82 -9.35 11.74
CA LYS A 18 8.09 -9.71 11.09
C LYS A 18 7.81 -10.25 9.68
N VAL A 19 8.47 -9.69 8.67
CA VAL A 19 8.34 -10.17 7.29
C VAL A 19 9.13 -11.46 7.12
N ARG A 20 8.46 -12.55 6.77
CA ARG A 20 9.11 -13.83 6.45
C ARG A 20 9.50 -13.84 4.98
N TYR A 21 10.80 -13.91 4.70
CA TYR A 21 11.32 -14.03 3.34
C TYR A 21 11.42 -15.50 2.93
N LYS A 22 11.15 -15.80 1.65
CA LYS A 22 11.34 -17.13 1.06
C LYS A 22 12.32 -17.02 -0.12
N LYS A 23 13.23 -18.00 -0.26
CA LYS A 23 14.20 -18.05 -1.35
C LYS A 23 13.57 -18.73 -2.57
N ILE A 24 13.75 -18.12 -3.75
CA ILE A 24 13.37 -18.70 -5.05
C ILE A 24 14.65 -18.80 -5.86
N VAL A 25 14.96 -20.00 -6.38
CA VAL A 25 16.12 -20.26 -7.23
C VAL A 25 15.61 -20.84 -8.54
N PHE A 26 16.01 -20.27 -9.66
CA PHE A 26 15.71 -20.78 -10.99
C PHE A 26 16.91 -20.56 -11.90
N LYS A 27 17.03 -21.41 -12.92
CA LYS A 27 18.04 -21.28 -13.97
C LYS A 27 17.47 -20.43 -15.10
N ILE A 28 18.33 -19.68 -15.76
CA ILE A 28 18.03 -18.93 -16.99
C ILE A 28 19.08 -19.27 -18.03
N THR A 29 18.75 -19.04 -19.30
CA THR A 29 19.73 -19.23 -20.39
C THR A 29 20.75 -18.10 -20.38
N ASP A 30 21.93 -18.35 -20.97
CA ASP A 30 23.00 -17.35 -21.04
C ASP A 30 22.55 -16.08 -21.78
N ARG A 31 21.82 -16.25 -22.90
CA ARG A 31 21.23 -15.14 -23.65
C ARG A 31 20.27 -14.29 -22.82
N GLN A 32 19.47 -14.93 -21.95
CA GLN A 32 18.55 -14.22 -21.06
C GLN A 32 19.32 -13.41 -20.01
N LYS A 33 20.44 -13.95 -19.52
CA LYS A 33 21.30 -13.27 -18.55
C LYS A 33 21.96 -12.03 -19.19
N GLU A 34 22.52 -12.17 -20.38
CA GLU A 34 23.13 -11.06 -21.12
C GLU A 34 22.12 -9.93 -21.39
N ALA A 35 20.93 -10.28 -21.88
CA ALA A 35 19.87 -9.32 -22.12
C ALA A 35 19.43 -8.60 -20.82
N LEU A 36 19.35 -9.35 -19.71
CA LEU A 36 19.01 -8.80 -18.40
C LEU A 36 20.07 -7.81 -17.92
N GLU A 37 21.35 -8.12 -18.09
CA GLU A 37 22.45 -7.23 -17.71
C GLU A 37 22.46 -5.94 -18.52
N VAL A 38 22.27 -6.01 -19.85
CA VAL A 38 22.17 -4.82 -20.72
C VAL A 38 20.99 -3.94 -20.30
N LEU A 39 19.84 -4.54 -20.02
CA LEU A 39 18.65 -3.81 -19.58
C LEU A 39 18.88 -3.14 -18.22
N CYS A 40 19.51 -3.85 -17.27
CA CYS A 40 19.83 -3.32 -15.94
C CYS A 40 20.81 -2.14 -16.02
N LYS A 41 21.81 -2.21 -16.90
CA LYS A 41 22.74 -1.11 -17.18
C LYS A 41 22.02 0.14 -17.68
N ARG A 42 21.12 -0.03 -18.67
CA ARG A 42 20.34 1.10 -19.23
C ARG A 42 19.43 1.77 -18.21
N GLN A 43 18.86 1.00 -17.28
CA GLN A 43 17.92 1.51 -16.27
C GLN A 43 18.60 1.93 -14.96
N ASN A 44 19.93 1.81 -14.84
CA ASN A 44 20.66 2.01 -13.59
C ASN A 44 20.06 1.21 -12.42
N THR A 45 19.72 -0.05 -12.67
CA THR A 45 19.15 -0.97 -11.67
C THR A 45 19.98 -2.23 -11.54
N THR A 46 19.73 -3.02 -10.49
CA THR A 46 20.31 -4.36 -10.33
C THR A 46 19.33 -5.43 -10.79
N PRO A 47 19.80 -6.59 -11.29
CA PRO A 47 18.93 -7.68 -11.73
C PRO A 47 17.91 -8.10 -10.67
N VAL A 48 18.32 -8.14 -9.40
CA VAL A 48 17.45 -8.47 -8.26
C VAL A 48 16.37 -7.41 -8.06
N ARG A 49 16.72 -6.12 -8.15
CA ARG A 49 15.76 -5.02 -8.00
C ARG A 49 14.76 -5.01 -9.15
N PHE A 50 15.23 -5.25 -10.37
CA PHE A 50 14.40 -5.36 -11.56
C PHE A 50 13.41 -6.51 -11.43
N LEU A 51 13.88 -7.73 -11.14
CA LEU A 51 13.02 -8.91 -10.97
C LEU A 51 11.98 -8.70 -9.87
N LYS A 52 12.37 -8.14 -8.72
CA LYS A 52 11.41 -7.80 -7.65
C LYS A 52 10.37 -6.80 -8.11
N SER A 53 10.73 -5.83 -8.94
CA SER A 53 9.79 -4.84 -9.51
C SER A 53 8.78 -5.50 -10.43
N VAL A 54 9.26 -6.35 -11.35
CA VAL A 54 8.40 -7.09 -12.29
C VAL A 54 7.46 -8.04 -11.53
N ILE A 55 7.98 -8.83 -10.59
CA ILE A 55 7.17 -9.73 -9.75
C ILE A 55 6.13 -8.92 -8.98
N ARG A 56 6.50 -7.79 -8.37
CA ARG A 56 5.55 -6.92 -7.65
C ARG A 56 4.45 -6.40 -8.56
N LYS A 57 4.78 -5.97 -9.78
CA LYS A 57 3.82 -5.43 -10.75
C LYS A 57 2.82 -6.50 -11.21
N GLN A 58 3.27 -7.74 -11.39
CA GLN A 58 2.39 -8.83 -11.83
C GLN A 58 1.56 -9.41 -10.67
N THR A 59 2.17 -9.58 -9.49
CA THR A 59 1.49 -10.17 -8.32
C THR A 59 0.55 -9.22 -7.58
N SER A 60 0.67 -7.90 -7.79
CA SER A 60 -0.20 -6.92 -7.13
C SER A 60 -1.69 -7.17 -7.38
N ARG A 61 -2.04 -7.69 -8.56
CA ARG A 61 -3.42 -7.99 -8.98
C ARG A 61 -4.00 -9.23 -8.29
N TYR A 62 -3.16 -10.14 -7.80
CA TYR A 62 -3.57 -11.42 -7.23
C TYR A 62 -3.50 -11.44 -5.70
N ARG A 63 -3.36 -10.28 -5.05
CA ARG A 63 -3.33 -10.20 -3.58
C ARG A 63 -4.73 -10.46 -3.03
N SER A 64 -4.82 -11.30 -1.99
CA SER A 64 -6.08 -11.62 -1.30
C SER A 64 -6.75 -10.41 -0.62
N HIS A 65 -5.96 -9.37 -0.35
CA HIS A 65 -6.46 -8.05 0.02
C HIS A 65 -5.89 -7.05 -0.98
N PRO A 66 -6.61 -6.70 -2.06
CA PRO A 66 -6.24 -5.56 -2.88
C PRO A 66 -6.24 -4.33 -1.98
N GLN A 67 -5.20 -3.49 -2.08
CA GLN A 67 -5.23 -2.19 -1.43
C GLN A 67 -6.45 -1.45 -2.01
N PRO A 68 -7.33 -0.87 -1.17
CA PRO A 68 -8.45 -0.10 -1.68
C PRO A 68 -7.88 0.99 -2.59
N VAL A 69 -8.43 1.09 -3.79
CA VAL A 69 -8.11 2.21 -4.68
C VAL A 69 -8.50 3.46 -3.91
N SER A 70 -7.55 4.39 -3.73
CA SER A 70 -7.83 5.66 -3.05
C SER A 70 -8.62 6.55 -3.99
N TYR A 71 -9.91 6.27 -4.18
CA TYR A 71 -10.82 7.20 -4.82
C TYR A 71 -11.12 8.31 -3.81
N VAL A 72 -10.42 9.44 -3.97
CA VAL A 72 -10.86 10.70 -3.39
C VAL A 72 -12.07 11.12 -4.22
N THR A 73 -13.28 10.85 -3.74
CA THR A 73 -14.48 11.43 -4.38
C THR A 73 -14.55 12.89 -3.97
N GLU A 74 -14.83 13.77 -4.92
CA GLU A 74 -14.72 15.24 -4.77
C GLU A 74 -15.58 15.79 -3.61
N ASN A 75 -16.59 15.04 -3.17
CA ASN A 75 -17.65 15.54 -2.28
C ASN A 75 -17.73 14.84 -0.91
N GLN A 76 -16.69 14.16 -0.42
CA GLN A 76 -16.75 13.45 0.88
C GLN A 76 -16.96 14.39 2.08
N LEU A 77 -16.58 15.66 1.97
CA LEU A 77 -16.76 16.65 3.02
C LEU A 77 -18.21 17.18 3.12
N GLN A 78 -18.98 17.10 2.02
CA GLN A 78 -20.38 17.55 1.99
C GLN A 78 -21.31 16.69 2.85
N LEU A 79 -20.88 15.48 3.23
CA LEU A 79 -21.65 14.60 4.11
C LEU A 79 -21.71 15.13 5.56
N PHE A 80 -20.71 15.91 5.99
CA PHE A 80 -20.65 16.46 7.34
C PHE A 80 -21.50 17.73 7.50
N ASP A 81 -21.72 18.46 6.41
CA ASP A 81 -22.57 19.67 6.42
C ASP A 81 -24.05 19.32 6.64
N LEU A 82 -24.50 18.15 6.15
CA LEU A 82 -25.88 17.68 6.30
C LEU A 82 -26.25 17.29 7.76
N GLU A 83 -25.30 16.82 8.56
CA GLU A 83 -25.56 16.43 9.96
C GLU A 83 -25.73 17.65 10.87
N VAL A 84 -25.02 18.75 10.56
CA VAL A 84 -25.14 20.01 11.31
C VAL A 84 -26.54 20.60 11.13
N GLU A 85 -27.07 20.62 9.91
CA GLU A 85 -28.40 21.17 9.63
C GLU A 85 -29.55 20.33 10.25
N ALA A 86 -29.40 19.00 10.32
CA ALA A 86 -30.39 18.12 10.94
C ALA A 86 -30.48 18.28 12.47
N SER A 87 -29.38 18.68 13.12
CA SER A 87 -29.33 18.91 14.58
C SER A 87 -29.86 20.29 15.00
N VAL A 88 -29.83 21.28 14.10
CA VAL A 88 -30.38 22.63 14.35
C VAL A 88 -31.90 22.68 14.17
N ASN A 89 -32.48 21.84 13.29
CA ASN A 89 -33.92 21.82 13.02
C ASN A 89 -34.77 20.96 13.98
N ASN A 90 -34.15 20.29 14.96
CA ASN A 90 -34.84 19.52 16.01
C ASN A 90 -34.75 20.21 17.38
N LYS A 91 -34.98 21.52 17.42
CA LYS A 91 -35.07 22.30 18.66
C LYS A 91 -36.30 23.21 18.67
#